data_AF-H7EKY7-F1
#
_entry.id   AF-H7EKY7-F1
#
_cell.length_a   1.000
_cell.length_b   1.000
_cell.length_c   1.000
_cell.angle_alpha   90.00
_cell.angle_beta   90.00
_cell.angle_gamma   90.00
#
_symmetry.space_group_name_H-M   'P 1'
#
loop_
_entity.id
_entity.type
_entity.pdbx_description
1 polymer ?
#
loop_
_entity_poly.entity_id
_entity_poly.type
_entity_poly.pdbx_seq_one_letter_code
_entity_poly.pdbx_strand_id
1 'polypeptide(L)'
;MRKETDFEKALRLKGYGSFKKKYSESDKKRIEAVKKVGDLRVKPKVITSLKDYIEFIETLETSYENPVFYRGQGNANYLINSSALRINPVNELKMIDSFRRRFSTNIDSCVNNMDRLILMQHFGLPTRALDITENPLAALYFACSPMKKFNKNPQLELDAWGEIAVFRETKELKSISSTTVSIIASTAFMENDFSLWQLGMEYKKDNNYDRDESYIPLKDILRRSVIVRVPQNNPRIKNQQGAIILINASEIKSINKNEEKAEELTDFILSNEDEIRFIDLINSKKWSKLFSEDQAAWELEFTKIKPYSDENKNKIFDTDPFDLHRLFYKDENENQLVALIPPKAKPNITKELARFNITEDFIYPDMDNVANEIKEQINK
;
A
#
# COMPACT_ATOMS: atom_id res chain seq x y z
N MET A 1 -11.14 -17.56 21.30
CA MET A 1 -10.38 -17.76 20.05
C MET A 1 -8.96 -17.23 20.26
N ARG A 2 -7.91 -17.96 19.85
CA ARG A 2 -6.54 -17.44 19.88
C ARG A 2 -6.45 -16.32 18.82
N LYS A 3 -5.91 -15.16 19.19
CA LYS A 3 -5.62 -14.09 18.20
C LYS A 3 -4.59 -14.64 17.22
N GLU A 4 -4.92 -14.54 15.94
CA GLU A 4 -4.04 -14.91 14.86
C GLU A 4 -2.76 -14.06 14.89
N THR A 5 -1.63 -14.69 14.61
CA THR A 5 -0.29 -14.08 14.63
C THR A 5 -0.03 -13.29 13.34
N ASP A 6 0.84 -12.27 13.41
CA ASP A 6 1.28 -11.51 12.21
C ASP A 6 1.83 -12.42 11.11
N PHE A 7 2.41 -13.55 11.49
CA PHE A 7 2.89 -14.57 10.57
C PHE A 7 1.76 -15.20 9.74
N GLU A 8 0.66 -15.61 10.37
CA GLU A 8 -0.46 -16.25 9.68
C GLU A 8 -1.12 -15.26 8.70
N LYS A 9 -1.24 -13.98 9.10
CA LYS A 9 -1.70 -12.91 8.20
C LYS A 9 -0.77 -12.70 7.02
N ALA A 10 0.55 -12.68 7.26
CA ALA A 10 1.53 -12.54 6.18
C ALA A 10 1.49 -13.75 5.24
N LEU A 11 1.30 -14.96 5.77
CA LEU A 11 1.15 -16.17 4.98
C LEU A 11 -0.10 -16.10 4.08
N ARG A 12 -1.23 -15.61 4.59
CA ARG A 12 -2.47 -15.43 3.82
C ARG A 12 -2.31 -14.41 2.68
N LEU A 13 -1.72 -13.25 2.97
CA LEU A 13 -1.55 -12.18 1.97
C LEU A 13 -0.44 -12.48 0.96
N LYS A 14 0.70 -12.98 1.43
CA LYS A 14 1.93 -13.03 0.63
C LYS A 14 2.31 -14.43 0.17
N GLY A 15 1.66 -15.48 0.69
CA GLY A 15 2.03 -16.87 0.44
C GLY A 15 3.32 -17.33 1.14
N TYR A 16 3.93 -16.49 1.98
CA TYR A 16 5.10 -16.83 2.79
C TYR A 16 5.12 -16.02 4.09
N GLY A 17 5.97 -16.45 5.01
CA GLY A 17 6.22 -15.79 6.29
C GLY A 17 7.17 -16.65 7.13
N SER A 18 7.50 -16.12 8.32
CA SER A 18 8.32 -16.68 9.40
C SER A 18 9.38 -17.68 8.94
N PHE A 19 10.61 -17.18 8.84
CA PHE A 19 11.78 -17.98 8.56
C PHE A 19 12.62 -18.13 9.83
N LYS A 20 13.30 -19.27 9.97
CA LYS A 20 14.17 -19.54 11.12
C LYS A 20 15.27 -18.48 11.20
N LYS A 21 15.64 -18.04 12.42
CA LYS A 21 16.80 -17.16 12.64
C LYS A 21 18.13 -17.81 12.19
N LYS A 22 18.22 -19.15 12.26
CA LYS A 22 19.35 -19.92 11.73
C LYS A 22 19.03 -20.41 10.31
N TYR A 23 19.91 -20.08 9.37
CA TYR A 23 19.84 -20.40 7.96
C TYR A 23 21.03 -21.28 7.56
N SER A 24 20.79 -22.23 6.67
CA SER A 24 21.77 -23.12 6.06
C SER A 24 21.51 -23.24 4.55
N GLU A 25 22.48 -23.77 3.80
CA GLU A 25 22.33 -23.94 2.34
C GLU A 25 21.20 -24.91 1.97
N SER A 26 20.91 -25.90 2.83
CA SER A 26 19.75 -26.78 2.65
C SER A 26 18.42 -26.06 2.91
N ASP A 27 18.38 -25.09 3.83
CA ASP A 27 17.23 -24.21 4.00
C ASP A 27 17.02 -23.30 2.79
N LYS A 28 18.08 -22.86 2.11
CA LYS A 28 18.00 -22.02 0.90
C LYS A 28 17.10 -22.65 -0.16
N LYS A 29 17.44 -23.87 -0.58
CA LYS A 29 16.68 -24.60 -1.62
C LYS A 29 15.21 -24.76 -1.25
N ARG A 30 14.93 -25.01 0.03
CA ARG A 30 13.56 -25.13 0.55
C ARG A 30 12.82 -23.79 0.56
N ILE A 31 13.50 -22.69 0.86
CA ILE A 31 12.92 -21.34 0.88
C ILE A 31 12.64 -20.85 -0.54
N GLU A 32 13.56 -21.10 -1.47
CA GLU A 32 13.45 -20.70 -2.88
C GLU A 32 12.50 -21.58 -3.70
N ALA A 33 12.03 -22.70 -3.14
CA ALA A 33 10.98 -23.50 -3.75
C ALA A 33 9.69 -22.69 -3.89
N VAL A 34 8.98 -22.88 -5.01
CA VAL A 34 7.68 -22.24 -5.24
C VAL A 34 6.70 -22.68 -4.15
N LYS A 35 6.14 -21.71 -3.45
CA LYS A 35 5.11 -21.91 -2.43
C LYS A 35 3.73 -21.68 -3.05
N LYS A 36 2.79 -22.56 -2.72
CA LYS A 36 1.39 -22.43 -3.10
C LYS A 36 0.55 -22.22 -1.85
N VAL A 37 -0.22 -21.14 -1.81
CA VAL A 37 -1.16 -20.82 -0.72
C VAL A 37 -2.45 -20.31 -1.36
N GLY A 38 -3.51 -21.12 -1.32
CA GLY A 38 -4.69 -20.87 -2.16
C GLY A 38 -4.30 -20.82 -3.64
N ASP A 39 -4.72 -19.75 -4.33
CA ASP A 39 -4.40 -19.52 -5.75
C ASP A 39 -3.05 -18.81 -5.96
N LEU A 40 -2.41 -18.35 -4.88
CA LEU A 40 -1.10 -17.68 -4.97
C LEU A 40 0.01 -18.68 -5.23
N ARG A 41 0.83 -18.39 -6.25
CA ARG A 41 2.11 -19.04 -6.50
C ARG A 41 3.21 -18.04 -6.26
N VAL A 42 4.11 -18.34 -5.33
CA VAL A 42 5.15 -17.39 -4.92
C VAL A 42 6.51 -18.07 -5.02
N LYS A 43 7.46 -17.40 -5.65
CA LYS A 43 8.82 -17.89 -5.86
C LYS A 43 9.80 -16.96 -5.15
N PRO A 44 10.16 -17.26 -3.89
CA PRO A 44 11.12 -16.46 -3.16
C PRO A 44 12.54 -16.64 -3.71
N LYS A 45 13.34 -15.59 -3.64
CA LYS A 45 14.77 -15.62 -3.90
C LYS A 45 15.52 -15.20 -2.64
N VAL A 46 16.50 -16.01 -2.21
CA VAL A 46 17.33 -15.66 -1.04
C VAL A 46 18.50 -14.80 -1.51
N ILE A 47 18.63 -13.62 -0.92
CA ILE A 47 19.66 -12.63 -1.25
C ILE A 47 20.66 -12.56 -0.10
N THR A 48 21.91 -12.92 -0.37
CA THR A 48 22.99 -12.93 0.63
C THR A 48 24.07 -11.87 0.39
N SER A 49 24.07 -11.24 -0.79
CA SER A 49 24.99 -10.19 -1.19
C SER A 49 24.32 -9.19 -2.14
N LEU A 50 24.94 -8.04 -2.37
CA LEU A 50 24.52 -7.09 -3.41
C LEU A 50 24.55 -7.73 -4.80
N LYS A 51 25.53 -8.61 -5.07
CA LYS A 51 25.62 -9.35 -6.34
C LYS A 51 24.38 -10.21 -6.57
N ASP A 52 23.98 -11.00 -5.58
CA ASP A 52 22.77 -11.84 -5.67
C ASP A 52 21.52 -11.00 -5.97
N TYR A 53 21.47 -9.78 -5.42
CA TYR A 53 20.36 -8.87 -5.65
C TYR A 53 20.36 -8.28 -7.06
N ILE A 54 21.53 -7.93 -7.60
CA ILE A 54 21.67 -7.49 -8.99
C ILE A 54 21.22 -8.60 -9.94
N GLU A 55 21.71 -9.83 -9.74
CA GLU A 55 21.27 -11.00 -10.51
C GLU A 55 19.75 -11.21 -10.43
N PHE A 56 19.12 -10.95 -9.28
CA PHE A 56 17.66 -10.99 -9.14
C PHE A 56 16.96 -9.89 -9.95
N ILE A 57 17.45 -8.64 -9.90
CA ILE A 57 16.87 -7.53 -10.65
C ILE A 57 16.98 -7.78 -12.15
N GLU A 58 18.08 -8.36 -12.62
CA GLU A 58 18.29 -8.70 -14.04
C GLU A 58 17.25 -9.70 -14.58
N THR A 59 16.58 -10.47 -13.71
CA THR A 59 15.46 -11.34 -14.13
C THR A 59 14.13 -10.61 -14.30
N LEU A 60 14.05 -9.35 -13.88
CA LEU A 60 12.84 -8.55 -13.95
C LEU A 60 12.84 -7.77 -15.26
N GLU A 61 11.81 -7.98 -16.06
CA GLU A 61 11.59 -7.15 -17.24
C GLU A 61 11.16 -5.75 -16.75
N THR A 62 11.72 -4.68 -17.31
CA THR A 62 11.28 -3.33 -16.97
C THR A 62 11.58 -2.37 -18.11
N SER A 63 10.68 -1.41 -18.32
CA SER A 63 10.85 -0.33 -19.29
C SER A 63 10.32 0.97 -18.71
N TYR A 64 10.54 2.09 -19.41
CA TYR A 64 9.98 3.37 -18.98
C TYR A 64 8.44 3.38 -18.97
N GLU A 65 7.83 2.71 -19.93
CA GLU A 65 6.37 2.56 -20.08
C GLU A 65 5.79 1.53 -19.11
N ASN A 66 6.58 0.49 -18.78
CA ASN A 66 6.20 -0.57 -17.86
C ASN A 66 7.24 -0.75 -16.75
N PRO A 67 7.33 0.22 -15.82
CA PRO A 67 8.33 0.22 -14.77
C PRO A 67 8.01 -0.83 -13.70
N VAL A 68 9.05 -1.24 -12.99
CA VAL A 68 8.95 -2.11 -11.82
C VAL A 68 9.20 -1.29 -10.57
N PHE A 69 8.40 -1.56 -9.54
CA PHE A 69 8.50 -0.88 -8.26
C PHE A 69 8.85 -1.88 -7.16
N TYR A 70 9.56 -1.40 -6.16
CA TYR A 70 10.11 -2.20 -5.08
C TYR A 70 9.67 -1.64 -3.73
N ARG A 71 9.48 -2.52 -2.75
CA ARG A 71 9.28 -2.14 -1.35
C ARG A 71 10.16 -2.98 -0.44
N GLY A 72 11.17 -2.36 0.15
CA GLY A 72 11.98 -2.98 1.19
C GLY A 72 11.32 -2.90 2.57
N GLN A 73 11.35 -4.00 3.32
CA GLN A 73 10.90 -4.07 4.70
C GLN A 73 11.91 -4.84 5.54
N GLY A 74 12.24 -4.33 6.73
CA GLY A 74 13.20 -4.97 7.64
C GLY A 74 12.73 -6.32 8.20
N ASN A 75 11.44 -6.64 8.10
CA ASN A 75 10.87 -7.89 8.58
C ASN A 75 9.82 -8.45 7.60
N ALA A 76 10.07 -9.65 7.07
CA ALA A 76 9.19 -10.35 6.13
C ALA A 76 7.80 -10.68 6.70
N ASN A 77 7.66 -10.71 8.04
CA ASN A 77 6.37 -10.91 8.70
C ASN A 77 5.50 -9.66 8.72
N TYR A 78 6.01 -8.48 8.36
CA TYR A 78 5.20 -7.26 8.33
C TYR A 78 4.23 -7.27 7.16
N LEU A 79 2.95 -7.08 7.43
CA LEU A 79 1.94 -6.94 6.38
C LEU A 79 2.22 -5.74 5.49
N ILE A 80 1.95 -5.90 4.19
CA ILE A 80 1.98 -4.80 3.23
C ILE A 80 0.69 -4.01 3.43
N ASN A 81 0.77 -3.00 4.30
CA ASN A 81 -0.36 -2.20 4.74
C ASN A 81 0.13 -0.78 5.04
N SER A 82 -0.69 0.21 4.72
CA SER A 82 -0.40 1.61 5.03
C SER A 82 -0.45 1.87 6.53
N SER A 83 0.22 2.93 6.98
CA SER A 83 0.33 3.25 8.41
C SER A 83 -1.01 3.69 9.01
N ALA A 84 -1.86 4.41 8.28
CA ALA A 84 -3.18 4.84 8.79
C ALA A 84 -4.07 3.64 9.10
N LEU A 85 -4.10 2.66 8.19
CA LEU A 85 -5.01 1.52 8.29
C LEU A 85 -4.52 0.45 9.28
N ARG A 86 -3.26 0.55 9.76
CA ARG A 86 -2.74 -0.28 10.87
C ARG A 86 -3.20 0.19 12.24
N ILE A 87 -3.45 1.50 12.43
CA ILE A 87 -3.69 2.09 13.75
C ILE A 87 -5.19 2.15 14.07
N ASN A 88 -6.00 2.63 13.13
CA ASN A 88 -7.47 2.54 13.07
C ASN A 88 -7.92 3.45 11.90
N PRO A 89 -8.61 2.95 10.86
CA PRO A 89 -9.11 3.76 9.74
C PRO A 89 -9.91 5.01 10.16
N VAL A 90 -10.64 4.92 11.27
CA VAL A 90 -11.44 6.03 11.86
C VAL A 90 -10.59 7.25 12.21
N ASN A 91 -9.29 7.06 12.48
CA ASN A 91 -8.42 8.15 12.92
C ASN A 91 -7.81 8.94 11.76
N GLU A 92 -7.90 8.49 10.51
CA GLU A 92 -7.29 9.18 9.37
C GLU A 92 -7.84 10.60 9.21
N LEU A 93 -9.17 10.78 9.20
CA LEU A 93 -9.81 12.10 9.14
C LEU A 93 -9.40 13.00 10.31
N LYS A 94 -9.38 12.46 11.54
CA LYS A 94 -8.95 13.21 12.74
C LYS A 94 -7.50 13.69 12.64
N MET A 95 -6.62 12.89 12.03
CA MET A 95 -5.23 13.25 11.77
C MET A 95 -5.14 14.34 10.71
N ILE A 96 -5.91 14.22 9.62
CA ILE A 96 -6.03 15.23 8.55
C ILE A 96 -6.46 16.58 9.15
N ASP A 97 -7.56 16.62 9.90
CA ASP A 97 -8.09 17.85 10.49
C ASP A 97 -7.11 18.48 11.49
N SER A 98 -6.44 17.64 12.28
CA SER A 98 -5.45 18.12 13.24
C SER A 98 -4.20 18.70 12.56
N PHE A 99 -3.76 18.08 11.47
CA PHE A 99 -2.65 18.57 10.66
C PHE A 99 -3.04 19.89 9.97
N ARG A 100 -4.22 19.94 9.35
CA ARG A 100 -4.76 21.14 8.69
C ARG A 100 -4.85 22.34 9.63
N ARG A 101 -5.28 22.16 10.89
CA ARG A 101 -5.33 23.26 11.87
C ARG A 101 -3.97 23.87 12.21
N ARG A 102 -2.89 23.08 12.11
CA ARG A 102 -1.52 23.52 12.45
C ARG A 102 -0.74 24.02 11.24
N PHE A 103 -1.03 23.47 10.06
CA PHE A 103 -0.31 23.73 8.81
C PHE A 103 -1.28 24.12 7.69
N SER A 104 -2.24 25.00 7.99
CA SER A 104 -3.29 25.39 7.05
C SER A 104 -2.71 25.94 5.76
N THR A 105 -1.75 26.86 5.84
CA THR A 105 -1.09 27.44 4.65
C THR A 105 -0.47 26.37 3.75
N ASN A 106 0.17 25.34 4.31
CA ASN A 106 0.76 24.27 3.52
C ASN A 106 -0.32 23.37 2.89
N ILE A 107 -1.35 22.98 3.65
CA ILE A 107 -2.44 22.14 3.10
C ILE A 107 -3.29 22.87 2.07
N ASP A 108 -3.58 24.15 2.30
CA ASP A 108 -4.42 24.96 1.42
C ASP A 108 -3.67 25.31 0.12
N SER A 109 -2.32 25.19 0.10
CA SER A 109 -1.52 25.28 -1.13
C SER A 109 -1.53 24.02 -1.99
N CYS A 110 -1.97 22.88 -1.45
CA CYS A 110 -2.10 21.63 -2.21
C CYS A 110 -3.29 21.71 -3.17
N VAL A 111 -3.10 21.24 -4.41
CA VAL A 111 -4.12 21.32 -5.46
C VAL A 111 -5.27 20.38 -5.15
N ASN A 112 -4.95 19.13 -4.78
CA ASN A 112 -5.93 18.07 -4.55
C ASN A 112 -5.63 17.26 -3.26
N ASN A 113 -6.51 16.32 -2.94
CA ASN A 113 -6.49 15.50 -1.76
C ASN A 113 -5.31 14.53 -1.79
N MET A 114 -4.87 14.09 -2.96
CA MET A 114 -3.66 13.28 -3.09
C MET A 114 -2.40 14.08 -2.70
N ASP A 115 -2.28 15.33 -3.14
CA ASP A 115 -1.17 16.22 -2.74
C ASP A 115 -1.15 16.43 -1.21
N ARG A 116 -2.33 16.59 -0.59
CA ARG A 116 -2.46 16.71 0.87
C ARG A 116 -1.96 15.45 1.58
N LEU A 117 -2.33 14.26 1.08
CA LEU A 117 -1.86 12.99 1.63
C LEU A 117 -0.34 12.80 1.48
N ILE A 118 0.22 13.16 0.32
CA ILE A 118 1.68 13.12 0.10
C ILE A 118 2.41 14.04 1.08
N LEU A 119 1.91 15.27 1.25
CA LEU A 119 2.47 16.23 2.19
C LEU A 119 2.44 15.69 3.63
N MET A 120 1.32 15.12 4.06
CA MET A 120 1.19 14.51 5.39
C MET A 120 2.15 13.34 5.59
N GLN A 121 2.26 12.44 4.60
CA GLN A 121 3.18 11.31 4.63
C GLN A 121 4.64 11.78 4.73
N HIS A 122 4.99 12.87 4.04
CA HIS A 122 6.33 13.47 4.12
C HIS A 122 6.71 13.85 5.57
N PHE A 123 5.77 14.42 6.32
CA PHE A 123 5.94 14.74 7.75
C PHE A 123 5.79 13.53 8.68
N GLY A 124 5.60 12.32 8.14
CA GLY A 124 5.49 11.08 8.90
C GLY A 124 4.12 10.85 9.53
N LEU A 125 3.08 11.59 9.11
CA LEU A 125 1.72 11.27 9.54
C LEU A 125 1.26 9.96 8.87
N PRO A 126 0.55 9.10 9.61
CA PRO A 126 -0.06 7.93 9.01
C PRO A 126 -1.09 8.33 7.95
N THR A 127 -0.91 7.80 6.73
CA THR A 127 -1.88 7.96 5.63
C THR A 127 -2.17 6.59 5.01
N ARG A 128 -3.14 6.55 4.09
CA ARG A 128 -3.38 5.42 3.17
C ARG A 128 -2.34 5.26 2.05
N ALA A 129 -1.32 6.12 1.98
CA ALA A 129 -0.22 5.94 1.05
C ALA A 129 0.73 4.84 1.55
N LEU A 130 1.14 3.95 0.65
CA LEU A 130 2.17 2.96 0.89
C LEU A 130 3.40 3.30 0.04
N ASP A 131 4.52 3.60 0.70
CA ASP A 131 5.75 4.00 0.02
C ASP A 131 6.36 2.82 -0.78
N ILE A 132 6.68 3.07 -2.04
CA ILE A 132 7.42 2.18 -2.94
C ILE A 132 8.48 2.99 -3.69
N THR A 133 9.39 2.33 -4.39
CA THR A 133 10.51 3.00 -5.08
C THR A 133 10.79 2.34 -6.42
N GLU A 134 11.16 3.13 -7.42
CA GLU A 134 11.72 2.63 -8.69
C GLU A 134 13.22 2.30 -8.56
N ASN A 135 13.88 2.73 -7.48
CA ASN A 135 15.27 2.45 -7.18
C ASN A 135 15.40 1.13 -6.38
N PRO A 136 15.84 0.03 -7.01
CA PRO A 136 15.96 -1.24 -6.31
C PRO A 136 16.98 -1.21 -5.16
N LEU A 137 18.05 -0.41 -5.26
CA LEU A 137 19.05 -0.30 -4.21
C LEU A 137 18.52 0.41 -2.96
N ALA A 138 17.62 1.39 -3.14
CA ALA A 138 16.92 2.01 -2.03
C ALA A 138 16.02 0.99 -1.30
N ALA A 139 15.31 0.14 -2.05
CA ALA A 139 14.54 -0.96 -1.47
C ALA A 139 15.42 -1.97 -0.72
N LEU A 140 16.58 -2.33 -1.27
CA LEU A 140 17.53 -3.21 -0.58
C LEU A 140 18.02 -2.59 0.73
N TYR A 141 18.32 -1.29 0.73
CA TYR A 141 18.68 -0.57 1.93
C TYR A 141 17.59 -0.67 3.00
N PHE A 142 16.32 -0.38 2.65
CA PHE A 142 15.19 -0.48 3.58
C PHE A 142 14.95 -1.89 4.12
N ALA A 143 15.29 -2.93 3.36
CA ALA A 143 15.18 -4.31 3.83
C ALA A 143 16.30 -4.72 4.81
N CYS A 144 17.45 -4.04 4.77
CA CYS A 144 18.63 -4.37 5.56
C CYS A 144 18.85 -3.47 6.78
N SER A 145 18.45 -2.20 6.70
CA SER A 145 18.73 -1.18 7.71
C SER A 145 17.44 -0.67 8.37
N PRO A 146 17.17 -1.05 9.64
CA PRO A 146 16.05 -0.49 10.37
C PRO A 146 16.30 0.97 10.69
N MET A 147 15.35 1.83 10.34
CA MET A 147 15.44 3.26 10.60
C MET A 147 15.31 3.58 12.09
N LYS A 148 16.36 4.09 12.70
CA LYS A 148 16.37 4.46 14.14
C LYS A 148 15.28 5.50 14.49
N LYS A 149 14.97 6.42 13.57
CA LYS A 149 14.01 7.53 13.79
C LYS A 149 12.55 7.09 13.87
N PHE A 150 12.17 6.05 13.13
CA PHE A 150 10.78 5.61 12.99
C PHE A 150 10.51 4.21 13.54
N ASN A 151 11.55 3.46 13.88
CA ASN A 151 11.43 2.11 14.37
C ASN A 151 11.55 2.05 15.90
N LYS A 152 10.47 1.59 16.55
CA LYS A 152 10.42 1.40 18.02
C LYS A 152 11.24 0.19 18.49
N ASN A 153 11.56 -0.76 17.61
CA ASN A 153 12.33 -1.95 17.95
C ASN A 153 13.30 -2.37 16.82
N PRO A 154 14.39 -1.61 16.59
CA PRO A 154 15.36 -1.89 15.53
C PRO A 154 15.98 -3.29 15.61
N GLN A 155 16.23 -3.79 16.83
CA GLN A 155 16.82 -5.11 17.01
C GLN A 155 15.92 -6.23 16.49
N LEU A 156 14.61 -6.10 16.61
CA LEU A 156 13.66 -7.08 16.07
C LEU A 156 13.79 -7.20 14.55
N GLU A 157 13.95 -6.08 13.84
CA GLU A 157 14.17 -6.09 12.40
C GLU A 157 15.56 -6.60 12.02
N LEU A 158 16.61 -6.24 12.76
CA LEU A 158 17.96 -6.77 12.52
C LEU A 158 18.00 -8.30 12.66
N ASP A 159 17.26 -8.84 13.62
CA ASP A 159 17.15 -10.28 13.88
C ASP A 159 16.18 -11.02 12.95
N ALA A 160 15.35 -10.28 12.22
CA ALA A 160 14.35 -10.82 11.31
C ALA A 160 14.86 -10.83 9.87
N TRP A 161 14.25 -11.70 9.06
CA TRP A 161 14.50 -11.71 7.62
C TRP A 161 13.95 -10.43 7.01
N GLY A 162 14.74 -9.76 6.18
CA GLY A 162 14.27 -8.66 5.34
C GLY A 162 13.47 -9.19 4.16
N GLU A 163 12.64 -8.32 3.58
CA GLU A 163 11.81 -8.60 2.41
C GLU A 163 11.91 -7.45 1.42
N ILE A 164 11.94 -7.79 0.13
CA ILE A 164 11.68 -6.86 -0.95
C ILE A 164 10.52 -7.40 -1.78
N ALA A 165 9.36 -6.77 -1.62
CA ALA A 165 8.20 -7.02 -2.46
C ALA A 165 8.36 -6.25 -3.78
N VAL A 166 7.97 -6.88 -4.89
CA VAL A 166 8.09 -6.33 -6.24
C VAL A 166 6.69 -6.12 -6.80
N PHE A 167 6.45 -4.96 -7.40
CA PHE A 167 5.16 -4.54 -7.93
C PHE A 167 5.28 -4.06 -9.37
N ARG A 168 4.19 -4.20 -10.11
CA ARG A 168 4.00 -3.67 -11.46
C ARG A 168 2.53 -3.34 -11.65
N GLU A 169 2.24 -2.19 -12.26
CA GLU A 169 0.90 -1.89 -12.72
C GLU A 169 0.71 -2.56 -14.08
N THR A 170 -0.29 -3.44 -14.20
CA THR A 170 -0.59 -4.12 -15.47
C THR A 170 -1.41 -3.25 -16.42
N LYS A 171 -2.06 -2.22 -15.87
CA LYS A 171 -2.76 -1.18 -16.62
C LYS A 171 -1.87 0.05 -16.78
N GLU A 172 -2.44 1.10 -17.36
CA GLU A 172 -1.79 2.41 -17.43
C GLU A 172 -1.55 2.98 -16.02
N LEU A 173 -0.32 3.45 -15.78
CA LEU A 173 0.05 4.18 -14.57
C LEU A 173 -0.80 5.44 -14.41
N LYS A 174 -1.28 5.66 -13.18
CA LYS A 174 -2.15 6.78 -12.88
C LYS A 174 -1.35 7.97 -12.35
N SER A 175 -1.67 9.15 -12.87
CA SER A 175 -1.20 10.41 -12.29
C SER A 175 -1.94 10.74 -11.00
N ILE A 176 -1.37 11.65 -10.22
CA ILE A 176 -2.00 12.20 -9.01
C ILE A 176 -3.38 12.83 -9.28
N SER A 177 -3.64 13.27 -10.52
CA SER A 177 -4.89 13.93 -10.94
C SER A 177 -5.91 12.99 -11.57
N SER A 178 -5.65 11.68 -11.61
CA SER A 178 -6.59 10.73 -12.21
C SER A 178 -7.86 10.58 -11.37
N THR A 179 -8.99 10.26 -12.01
CA THR A 179 -10.28 10.06 -11.34
C THR A 179 -10.19 9.00 -10.23
N THR A 180 -9.62 7.82 -10.51
CA THR A 180 -9.47 6.74 -9.52
C THR A 180 -8.63 7.17 -8.32
N VAL A 181 -7.50 7.84 -8.55
CA VAL A 181 -6.64 8.35 -7.45
C VAL A 181 -7.41 9.33 -6.58
N SER A 182 -8.20 10.20 -7.19
CA SER A 182 -8.96 11.22 -6.48
C SER A 182 -10.14 10.67 -5.69
N ILE A 183 -10.85 9.66 -6.23
CA ILE A 183 -11.90 8.95 -5.50
C ILE A 183 -11.29 8.30 -4.25
N ILE A 184 -10.19 7.56 -4.42
CA ILE A 184 -9.50 6.91 -3.30
C ILE A 184 -8.94 7.94 -2.32
N ALA A 185 -8.38 9.05 -2.78
CA ALA A 185 -7.86 10.09 -1.90
C ALA A 185 -9.01 10.74 -1.10
N SER A 186 -10.15 11.01 -1.73
CA SER A 186 -11.32 11.63 -1.11
C SER A 186 -11.94 10.76 -0.01
N THR A 187 -11.90 9.42 -0.12
CA THR A 187 -12.36 8.56 0.97
C THR A 187 -11.50 8.69 2.25
N ALA A 188 -10.29 9.28 2.19
CA ALA A 188 -9.50 9.64 3.38
C ALA A 188 -10.18 10.71 4.23
N PHE A 189 -10.89 11.63 3.58
CA PHE A 189 -11.54 12.79 4.16
C PHE A 189 -12.96 12.49 4.65
N MET A 190 -13.43 11.26 4.47
CA MET A 190 -14.71 10.80 4.97
C MET A 190 -14.62 10.36 6.44
N GLU A 191 -15.75 10.44 7.15
CA GLU A 191 -15.96 9.79 8.43
C GLU A 191 -15.84 8.25 8.29
N ASN A 192 -15.96 7.52 9.40
CA ASN A 192 -15.94 6.06 9.32
C ASN A 192 -17.08 5.52 8.45
N ASP A 193 -18.26 6.09 8.62
CA ASP A 193 -19.45 5.79 7.83
C ASP A 193 -19.77 7.01 6.99
N PHE A 194 -20.08 6.80 5.72
CA PHE A 194 -20.37 7.88 4.79
C PHE A 194 -21.23 7.41 3.62
N SER A 195 -22.06 8.30 3.09
CA SER A 195 -22.88 8.03 1.92
C SER A 195 -22.12 8.27 0.62
N LEU A 196 -22.59 7.66 -0.49
CA LEU A 196 -22.05 7.95 -1.82
C LEU A 196 -22.14 9.44 -2.15
N TRP A 197 -23.22 10.11 -1.75
CA TRP A 197 -23.40 11.55 -1.94
C TRP A 197 -22.33 12.37 -1.21
N GLN A 198 -22.04 12.06 0.06
CA GLN A 198 -21.01 12.77 0.84
C GLN A 198 -19.63 12.64 0.17
N LEU A 199 -19.28 11.44 -0.28
CA LEU A 199 -18.06 11.22 -1.04
C LEU A 199 -18.06 12.00 -2.37
N GLY A 200 -19.19 11.99 -3.08
CA GLY A 200 -19.40 12.76 -4.31
C GLY A 200 -19.12 14.25 -4.15
N MET A 201 -19.62 14.84 -3.06
CA MET A 201 -19.40 16.24 -2.73
C MET A 201 -17.93 16.55 -2.46
N GLU A 202 -17.21 15.67 -1.76
CA GLU A 202 -15.79 15.84 -1.50
C GLU A 202 -14.96 15.66 -2.79
N TYR A 203 -15.27 14.64 -3.58
CA TYR A 203 -14.63 14.39 -4.87
C TYR A 203 -14.80 15.56 -5.85
N LYS A 204 -16.00 16.17 -5.91
CA LYS A 204 -16.27 17.36 -6.74
C LYS A 204 -15.42 18.56 -6.32
N LYS A 205 -15.29 18.81 -5.02
CA LYS A 205 -14.41 19.88 -4.49
C LYS A 205 -12.95 19.66 -4.86
N ASP A 206 -12.52 18.40 -4.92
CA ASP A 206 -11.11 18.05 -5.13
C ASP A 206 -10.62 18.28 -6.56
N ASN A 207 -11.47 18.03 -7.57
CA ASN A 207 -11.07 18.08 -8.98
C ASN A 207 -11.80 19.09 -9.85
N ASN A 208 -12.73 19.89 -9.31
CA ASN A 208 -13.62 20.74 -10.13
C ASN A 208 -14.30 19.94 -11.27
N TYR A 209 -14.70 18.69 -11.00
CA TYR A 209 -15.24 17.79 -12.02
C TYR A 209 -16.75 18.03 -12.24
N ASP A 210 -17.19 18.07 -13.49
CA ASP A 210 -18.62 18.16 -13.87
C ASP A 210 -19.41 16.86 -13.67
N ARG A 211 -18.75 15.75 -13.34
CA ARG A 211 -19.37 14.43 -13.20
C ARG A 211 -19.89 14.26 -11.79
N ASP A 212 -21.13 13.77 -11.70
CA ASP A 212 -21.75 13.44 -10.44
C ASP A 212 -21.29 12.06 -9.91
N GLU A 213 -21.51 11.85 -8.62
CA GLU A 213 -21.28 10.62 -7.87
C GLU A 213 -21.83 9.34 -8.53
N SER A 214 -22.86 9.46 -9.37
CA SER A 214 -23.47 8.38 -10.13
C SER A 214 -22.48 7.65 -11.06
N TYR A 215 -21.40 8.33 -11.47
CA TYR A 215 -20.37 7.79 -12.35
C TYR A 215 -19.15 7.23 -11.60
N ILE A 216 -19.12 7.29 -10.27
CA ILE A 216 -18.00 6.76 -9.48
C ILE A 216 -17.98 5.22 -9.61
N PRO A 217 -16.85 4.61 -10.03
CA PRO A 217 -16.69 3.16 -9.99
C PRO A 217 -16.68 2.69 -8.54
N LEU A 218 -17.64 1.85 -8.16
CA LEU A 218 -17.83 1.46 -6.77
C LEU A 218 -16.67 0.61 -6.23
N LYS A 219 -15.95 -0.11 -7.10
CA LYS A 219 -14.71 -0.82 -6.73
C LYS A 219 -13.63 0.12 -6.20
N ASP A 220 -13.54 1.35 -6.70
CA ASP A 220 -12.55 2.33 -6.22
C ASP A 220 -12.86 2.78 -4.77
N ILE A 221 -14.12 2.68 -4.34
CA ILE A 221 -14.56 2.92 -2.95
C ILE A 221 -14.36 1.67 -2.09
N LEU A 222 -14.74 0.48 -2.60
CA LEU A 222 -14.80 -0.75 -1.81
C LEU A 222 -13.44 -1.43 -1.63
N ARG A 223 -12.68 -1.66 -2.70
CA ARG A 223 -11.46 -2.45 -2.66
C ARG A 223 -10.56 -2.11 -3.84
N ARG A 224 -9.54 -1.30 -3.59
CA ARG A 224 -8.66 -0.84 -4.67
C ARG A 224 -7.26 -0.51 -4.18
N SER A 225 -6.30 -0.77 -5.05
CA SER A 225 -4.95 -0.23 -4.98
C SER A 225 -4.54 0.27 -6.35
N VAL A 226 -3.76 1.35 -6.39
CA VAL A 226 -3.22 1.91 -7.63
C VAL A 226 -1.82 2.44 -7.39
N ILE A 227 -0.91 2.19 -8.34
CA ILE A 227 0.43 2.79 -8.30
C ILE A 227 0.36 4.22 -8.86
N VAL A 228 0.87 5.17 -8.08
CA VAL A 228 0.90 6.59 -8.40
C VAL A 228 2.34 7.08 -8.38
N ARG A 229 2.80 7.59 -9.52
CA ARG A 229 4.05 8.34 -9.59
C ARG A 229 3.82 9.74 -9.03
N VAL A 230 4.53 10.06 -7.95
CA VAL A 230 4.43 11.37 -7.31
C VAL A 230 5.42 12.37 -7.93
N PRO A 231 5.07 13.67 -7.97
CA PRO A 231 6.01 14.70 -8.38
C PRO A 231 7.31 14.64 -7.56
N GLN A 232 8.45 14.67 -8.24
CA GLN A 232 9.77 14.60 -7.61
C GLN A 232 10.24 15.99 -7.13
N ASN A 233 9.38 16.67 -6.35
CA ASN A 233 9.56 18.04 -5.88
C ASN A 233 10.35 18.14 -4.56
N ASN A 234 10.66 17.01 -3.94
CA ASN A 234 11.38 16.93 -2.68
C ASN A 234 12.67 16.10 -2.86
N PRO A 235 13.84 16.55 -2.34
CA PRO A 235 15.10 15.80 -2.42
C PRO A 235 14.99 14.36 -1.91
N ARG A 236 14.24 14.11 -0.83
CA ARG A 236 13.99 12.77 -0.30
C ARG A 236 13.30 11.89 -1.33
N ILE A 237 12.22 12.38 -1.93
CA ILE A 237 11.45 11.63 -2.95
C ILE A 237 12.35 11.38 -4.17
N LYS A 238 13.11 12.40 -4.60
CA LYS A 238 14.02 12.32 -5.74
C LYS A 238 15.13 11.28 -5.56
N ASN A 239 15.82 11.28 -4.41
CA ASN A 239 16.90 10.32 -4.12
C ASN A 239 16.36 8.89 -3.99
N GLN A 240 15.16 8.76 -3.44
CA GLN A 240 14.47 7.47 -3.35
C GLN A 240 13.88 7.03 -4.68
N GLN A 241 13.73 7.90 -5.67
CA GLN A 241 12.84 7.68 -6.83
C GLN A 241 11.48 7.15 -6.35
N GLY A 242 10.92 7.86 -5.36
CA GLY A 242 9.76 7.42 -4.61
C GLY A 242 8.49 7.43 -5.46
N ALA A 243 7.69 6.40 -5.29
CA ALA A 243 6.32 6.29 -5.78
C ALA A 243 5.43 5.78 -4.64
N ILE A 244 4.11 5.80 -4.86
CA ILE A 244 3.15 5.42 -3.81
C ILE A 244 2.17 4.41 -4.38
N ILE A 245 1.87 3.35 -3.63
CA ILE A 245 0.63 2.60 -3.82
C ILE A 245 -0.43 3.27 -2.96
N LEU A 246 -1.43 3.86 -3.61
CA LEU A 246 -2.57 4.41 -2.93
C LEU A 246 -3.62 3.30 -2.76
N ILE A 247 -4.03 3.04 -1.52
CA ILE A 247 -4.92 1.94 -1.18
C ILE A 247 -6.24 2.40 -0.56
N ASN A 248 -7.29 1.64 -0.79
CA ASN A 248 -8.61 1.83 -0.18
C ASN A 248 -9.27 0.50 0.16
N ALA A 249 -9.97 0.48 1.29
CA ALA A 249 -10.85 -0.62 1.66
C ALA A 249 -12.06 -0.09 2.45
N SER A 250 -13.26 -0.37 1.94
CA SER A 250 -14.54 -0.10 2.57
C SER A 250 -15.52 -1.21 2.20
N GLU A 251 -16.59 -1.36 2.96
CA GLU A 251 -17.71 -2.21 2.57
C GLU A 251 -18.99 -1.40 2.52
N ILE A 252 -20.00 -1.93 1.82
CA ILE A 252 -21.33 -1.34 1.89
C ILE A 252 -21.86 -1.64 3.28
N LYS A 253 -22.28 -0.59 3.98
CA LYS A 253 -22.88 -0.68 5.31
C LYS A 253 -24.37 -0.97 5.19
N SER A 254 -25.07 -0.20 4.36
CA SER A 254 -26.51 -0.34 4.15
C SER A 254 -26.95 0.24 2.82
N ILE A 255 -28.09 -0.24 2.33
CA ILE A 255 -28.82 0.31 1.20
C ILE A 255 -30.17 0.76 1.72
N ASN A 256 -30.47 2.06 1.66
CA ASN A 256 -31.68 2.66 2.23
C ASN A 256 -31.88 2.26 3.70
N LYS A 257 -30.81 2.37 4.50
CA LYS A 257 -30.75 1.98 5.92
C LYS A 257 -31.01 0.48 6.19
N ASN A 258 -31.10 -0.36 5.16
CA ASN A 258 -31.18 -1.81 5.27
C ASN A 258 -29.80 -2.46 5.09
N GLU A 259 -29.34 -3.21 6.09
CA GLU A 259 -28.05 -3.92 6.06
C GLU A 259 -28.13 -5.31 5.40
N GLU A 260 -29.32 -5.91 5.27
CA GLU A 260 -29.49 -7.31 4.85
C GLU A 260 -28.90 -7.62 3.46
N LYS A 261 -28.86 -6.61 2.57
CA LYS A 261 -28.34 -6.73 1.21
C LYS A 261 -26.95 -6.13 1.02
N ALA A 262 -26.35 -5.57 2.07
CA ALA A 262 -25.09 -4.85 1.96
C ALA A 262 -23.91 -5.77 1.64
N GLU A 263 -23.83 -6.93 2.30
CA GLU A 263 -22.83 -7.95 2.03
C GLU A 263 -22.99 -8.52 0.61
N GLU A 264 -24.21 -8.91 0.23
CA GLU A 264 -24.51 -9.44 -1.11
C GLU A 264 -24.14 -8.44 -2.23
N LEU A 265 -24.42 -7.14 -2.03
CA LEU A 265 -24.07 -6.11 -3.01
C LEU A 265 -22.56 -5.88 -3.07
N THR A 266 -21.87 -5.92 -1.92
CA THR A 266 -20.41 -5.82 -1.87
C THR A 266 -19.77 -6.96 -2.68
N ASP A 267 -20.17 -8.21 -2.41
CA ASP A 267 -19.67 -9.38 -3.14
C ASP A 267 -19.99 -9.31 -4.63
N PHE A 268 -21.19 -8.88 -5.00
CA PHE A 268 -21.59 -8.70 -6.39
C PHE A 268 -20.68 -7.70 -7.12
N ILE A 269 -20.36 -6.56 -6.48
CA ILE A 269 -19.50 -5.55 -7.09
C ILE A 269 -18.05 -6.05 -7.21
N LEU A 270 -17.53 -6.70 -6.17
CA LEU A 270 -16.15 -7.19 -6.15
C LEU A 270 -15.91 -8.36 -7.10
N SER A 271 -16.90 -9.23 -7.30
CA SER A 271 -16.80 -10.42 -8.15
C SER A 271 -17.03 -10.13 -9.64
N ASN A 272 -17.59 -8.97 -9.98
CA ASN A 272 -17.78 -8.58 -11.38
C ASN A 272 -16.42 -8.28 -12.02
N GLU A 273 -16.21 -8.54 -13.30
CA GLU A 273 -14.98 -8.10 -14.00
C GLU A 273 -15.08 -6.64 -14.42
N ASP A 274 -16.26 -6.23 -14.88
CA ASP A 274 -16.55 -4.87 -15.33
C ASP A 274 -16.53 -3.86 -14.17
N GLU A 275 -16.35 -2.59 -14.52
CA GLU A 275 -16.50 -1.48 -13.58
C GLU A 275 -17.98 -1.18 -13.38
N ILE A 276 -18.52 -1.59 -12.22
CA ILE A 276 -19.87 -1.21 -11.80
C ILE A 276 -19.84 0.20 -11.21
N ARG A 277 -20.62 1.10 -11.79
CA ARG A 277 -20.89 2.44 -11.28
C ARG A 277 -22.26 2.46 -10.61
N PHE A 278 -22.53 3.52 -9.87
CA PHE A 278 -23.82 3.67 -9.20
C PHE A 278 -24.99 3.76 -10.21
N ILE A 279 -24.80 4.44 -11.33
CA ILE A 279 -25.80 4.51 -12.42
C ILE A 279 -26.18 3.12 -12.95
N ASP A 280 -25.27 2.15 -12.93
CA ASP A 280 -25.53 0.79 -13.38
C ASP A 280 -26.39 0.02 -12.36
N LEU A 281 -26.26 0.32 -11.07
CA LEU A 281 -27.07 -0.29 -10.02
C LEU A 281 -28.53 0.18 -10.08
N ILE A 282 -28.75 1.49 -10.21
CA ILE A 282 -30.12 2.04 -10.25
C ILE A 282 -30.87 1.66 -11.54
N ASN A 283 -30.14 1.33 -12.62
CA ASN A 283 -30.71 0.80 -13.85
C ASN A 283 -30.79 -0.74 -13.88
N SER A 284 -30.23 -1.43 -12.89
CA SER A 284 -30.21 -2.89 -12.82
C SER A 284 -31.55 -3.44 -12.36
N LYS A 285 -32.09 -4.45 -13.06
CA LYS A 285 -33.31 -5.18 -12.65
C LYS A 285 -33.20 -5.79 -11.24
N LYS A 286 -31.99 -6.15 -10.80
CA LYS A 286 -31.76 -6.80 -9.50
C LYS A 286 -31.74 -5.78 -8.37
N TRP A 287 -31.07 -4.65 -8.58
CA TRP A 287 -30.71 -3.72 -7.51
C TRP A 287 -31.57 -2.46 -7.48
N SER A 288 -32.16 -2.04 -8.60
CA SER A 288 -32.89 -0.77 -8.71
C SER A 288 -33.99 -0.61 -7.66
N LYS A 289 -34.72 -1.68 -7.36
CA LYS A 289 -35.83 -1.70 -6.38
C LYS A 289 -35.40 -1.40 -4.94
N LEU A 290 -34.10 -1.45 -4.64
CA LEU A 290 -33.57 -1.13 -3.32
C LEU A 290 -33.35 0.37 -3.12
N PHE A 291 -33.43 1.16 -4.19
CA PHE A 291 -33.18 2.59 -4.17
C PHE A 291 -34.47 3.38 -4.44
N SER A 292 -34.65 4.52 -3.76
CA SER A 292 -35.70 5.49 -4.09
C SER A 292 -35.30 6.34 -5.29
N GLU A 293 -36.29 6.84 -6.04
CA GLU A 293 -36.05 7.60 -7.28
C GLU A 293 -35.36 8.96 -7.02
N ASP A 294 -35.63 9.61 -5.88
CA ASP A 294 -35.20 11.00 -5.63
C ASP A 294 -33.89 11.14 -4.84
N GLN A 295 -33.50 10.14 -4.03
CA GLN A 295 -32.35 10.24 -3.12
C GLN A 295 -31.45 8.99 -3.13
N ALA A 296 -31.46 8.24 -4.23
CA ALA A 296 -30.74 6.96 -4.37
C ALA A 296 -29.28 6.98 -3.87
N ALA A 297 -28.51 8.04 -4.16
CA ALA A 297 -27.10 8.11 -3.73
C ALA A 297 -26.92 8.34 -2.21
N TRP A 298 -27.91 8.92 -1.54
CA TRP A 298 -27.91 9.10 -0.08
C TRP A 298 -28.22 7.79 0.64
N GLU A 299 -28.86 6.86 -0.06
CA GLU A 299 -29.25 5.57 0.49
C GLU A 299 -28.11 4.55 0.46
N LEU A 300 -27.09 4.76 -0.37
CA LEU A 300 -25.91 3.90 -0.43
C LEU A 300 -24.86 4.36 0.57
N GLU A 301 -24.77 3.67 1.69
CA GLU A 301 -23.86 3.97 2.79
C GLU A 301 -22.69 2.98 2.80
N PHE A 302 -21.49 3.50 3.03
CA PHE A 302 -20.25 2.74 3.17
C PHE A 302 -19.72 2.83 4.59
N THR A 303 -18.92 1.85 4.98
CA THR A 303 -18.12 1.90 6.21
C THR A 303 -16.68 1.51 5.92
N LYS A 304 -15.74 2.25 6.50
CA LYS A 304 -14.31 1.92 6.41
C LYS A 304 -14.06 0.64 7.21
N ILE A 305 -13.45 -0.35 6.57
CA ILE A 305 -13.17 -1.63 7.23
C ILE A 305 -11.82 -1.62 7.92
N LYS A 306 -11.66 -2.53 8.89
CA LYS A 306 -10.36 -2.82 9.48
C LYS A 306 -9.69 -3.94 8.67
N PRO A 307 -8.64 -3.63 7.87
CA PRO A 307 -8.01 -4.62 7.01
C PRO A 307 -7.33 -5.73 7.82
N TYR A 308 -7.33 -6.96 7.30
CA TYR A 308 -6.71 -8.13 7.95
C TYR A 308 -7.29 -8.44 9.34
N SER A 309 -8.60 -8.25 9.49
CA SER A 309 -9.32 -8.44 10.75
C SER A 309 -10.36 -9.53 10.58
N ASP A 310 -10.23 -10.67 11.27
CA ASP A 310 -11.17 -11.80 11.13
C ASP A 310 -12.63 -11.48 11.51
N GLU A 311 -12.86 -10.26 12.03
CA GLU A 311 -14.15 -9.65 12.36
C GLU A 311 -14.89 -9.08 11.12
N ASN A 312 -14.25 -8.97 9.95
CA ASN A 312 -14.91 -8.44 8.75
C ASN A 312 -16.01 -9.42 8.27
N LYS A 313 -17.13 -8.85 7.79
CA LYS A 313 -18.24 -9.61 7.19
C LYS A 313 -17.73 -10.31 5.92
N ASN A 314 -17.22 -9.53 4.98
CA ASN A 314 -16.63 -10.03 3.74
C ASN A 314 -15.20 -10.56 3.95
N LYS A 315 -15.00 -11.87 3.75
CA LYS A 315 -13.72 -12.56 4.04
C LYS A 315 -12.55 -12.20 3.13
N ILE A 316 -12.81 -11.63 1.95
CA ILE A 316 -11.74 -11.14 1.06
C ILE A 316 -10.89 -10.04 1.71
N PHE A 317 -11.48 -9.27 2.63
CA PHE A 317 -10.77 -8.22 3.35
C PHE A 317 -9.84 -8.73 4.45
N ASP A 318 -9.95 -10.02 4.81
CA ASP A 318 -9.08 -10.66 5.77
C ASP A 318 -7.76 -11.10 5.12
N THR A 319 -7.76 -11.31 3.79
CA THR A 319 -6.62 -11.85 3.03
C THR A 319 -5.94 -10.79 2.17
N ASP A 320 -6.67 -10.13 1.27
CA ASP A 320 -6.16 -9.07 0.38
C ASP A 320 -7.15 -7.90 0.32
N PRO A 321 -7.24 -7.07 1.37
CA PRO A 321 -8.23 -6.01 1.48
C PRO A 321 -8.05 -4.86 0.49
N PHE A 322 -6.94 -4.78 -0.22
CA PHE A 322 -6.63 -3.66 -1.11
C PHE A 322 -6.40 -4.06 -2.56
N ASP A 323 -6.66 -5.31 -2.93
CA ASP A 323 -6.37 -5.80 -4.29
C ASP A 323 -4.87 -5.75 -4.64
N LEU A 324 -3.99 -6.01 -3.67
CA LEU A 324 -2.53 -5.98 -3.88
C LEU A 324 -2.05 -7.16 -4.71
N HIS A 325 -2.74 -8.31 -4.69
CA HIS A 325 -2.36 -9.49 -5.48
C HIS A 325 -2.25 -9.19 -6.97
N ARG A 326 -3.08 -8.26 -7.45
CA ARG A 326 -3.07 -7.77 -8.83
C ARG A 326 -1.80 -6.96 -9.16
N LEU A 327 -1.27 -6.23 -8.18
CA LEU A 327 -0.10 -5.36 -8.36
C LEU A 327 1.22 -6.08 -8.14
N PHE A 328 1.23 -7.27 -7.53
CA PHE A 328 2.48 -8.02 -7.37
C PHE A 328 3.05 -8.40 -8.74
N TYR A 329 4.36 -8.21 -8.89
CA TYR A 329 5.07 -8.65 -10.09
C TYR A 329 5.04 -10.16 -10.18
N LYS A 330 4.69 -10.68 -11.36
CA LYS A 330 4.68 -12.11 -11.67
C LYS A 330 5.61 -12.41 -12.85
N ASP A 331 6.31 -13.54 -12.77
CA ASP A 331 7.07 -14.07 -13.90
C ASP A 331 6.15 -14.67 -14.98
N GLU A 332 6.72 -15.08 -16.10
CA GLU A 332 6.03 -15.73 -17.23
C GLU A 332 5.22 -16.98 -16.86
N ASN A 333 5.48 -17.57 -15.68
CA ASN A 333 4.81 -18.75 -15.15
C ASN A 333 3.76 -18.39 -14.08
N GLU A 334 3.37 -17.11 -14.00
CA GLU A 334 2.45 -16.54 -13.02
C GLU A 334 2.91 -16.71 -11.57
N ASN A 335 4.22 -16.86 -11.33
CA ASN A 335 4.75 -16.87 -9.96
C ASN A 335 5.07 -15.44 -9.53
N GLN A 336 4.48 -15.02 -8.41
CA GLN A 336 4.89 -13.80 -7.71
C GLN A 336 6.36 -13.90 -7.29
N LEU A 337 7.16 -12.90 -7.65
CA LEU A 337 8.56 -12.83 -7.25
C LEU A 337 8.73 -12.00 -5.97
N VAL A 338 9.60 -12.47 -5.08
CA VAL A 338 9.98 -11.77 -3.85
C VAL A 338 11.44 -12.06 -3.53
N ALA A 339 12.17 -11.04 -3.06
CA ALA A 339 13.49 -11.24 -2.49
C ALA A 339 13.45 -11.27 -0.95
N LEU A 340 14.16 -12.22 -0.35
CA LEU A 340 14.24 -12.41 1.10
C LEU A 340 15.70 -12.33 1.55
N ILE A 341 15.96 -11.51 2.57
CA ILE A 341 17.31 -11.22 3.05
C ILE A 341 17.50 -11.87 4.43
N PRO A 342 18.40 -12.86 4.59
CA PRO A 342 18.69 -13.41 5.91
C PRO A 342 19.27 -12.35 6.85
N PRO A 343 18.96 -12.40 8.16
CA PRO A 343 19.50 -11.46 9.16
C PRO A 343 21.02 -11.30 9.09
N LYS A 344 21.73 -12.42 8.90
CA LYS A 344 23.21 -12.45 8.85
C LYS A 344 23.81 -11.77 7.62
N ALA A 345 23.05 -11.62 6.54
CA ALA A 345 23.52 -10.99 5.31
C ALA A 345 23.40 -9.46 5.35
N LYS A 346 22.44 -8.93 6.12
CA LYS A 346 22.14 -7.49 6.20
C LYS A 346 23.39 -6.62 6.44
N PRO A 347 24.27 -6.92 7.42
CA PRO A 347 25.43 -6.06 7.68
C PRO A 347 26.43 -6.01 6.52
N ASN A 348 26.62 -7.10 5.78
CA ASN A 348 27.51 -7.10 4.62
C ASN A 348 26.90 -6.31 3.46
N ILE A 349 25.61 -6.54 3.18
CA ILE A 349 24.87 -5.81 2.14
C ILE A 349 24.89 -4.31 2.40
N THR A 350 24.63 -3.86 3.64
CA THR A 350 24.69 -2.43 3.98
C THR A 350 26.08 -1.83 3.75
N LYS A 351 27.16 -2.59 4.02
CA LYS A 351 28.54 -2.15 3.71
C LYS A 351 28.81 -2.07 2.21
N GLU A 352 28.28 -3.01 1.43
CA GLU A 352 28.40 -2.99 -0.03
C GLU A 352 27.65 -1.79 -0.62
N LEU A 353 26.40 -1.55 -0.19
CA LEU A 353 25.59 -0.39 -0.58
C LEU A 353 26.28 0.95 -0.27
N ALA A 354 26.92 1.06 0.91
CA ALA A 354 27.65 2.27 1.28
C ALA A 354 28.80 2.60 0.32
N ARG A 355 29.42 1.60 -0.33
CA ARG A 355 30.46 1.84 -1.36
C ARG A 355 29.91 2.47 -2.63
N PHE A 356 28.59 2.40 -2.84
CA PHE A 356 27.87 3.05 -3.93
C PHE A 356 27.12 4.30 -3.46
N ASN A 357 27.44 4.84 -2.27
CA ASN A 357 26.78 5.99 -1.64
C ASN A 357 25.27 5.80 -1.40
N ILE A 358 24.81 4.55 -1.24
CA ILE A 358 23.44 4.28 -0.80
C ILE A 358 23.44 4.16 0.73
N THR A 359 23.34 5.32 1.38
CA THR A 359 23.41 5.52 2.84
C THR A 359 22.15 6.18 3.39
N GLU A 360 22.02 6.30 4.71
CA GLU A 360 20.82 6.88 5.35
C GLU A 360 20.60 8.33 4.92
N ASP A 361 21.66 9.13 4.91
CA ASP A 361 21.67 10.54 4.51
C ASP A 361 21.45 10.75 3.02
N PHE A 362 21.85 9.80 2.16
CA PHE A 362 21.48 9.82 0.74
C PHE A 362 19.97 9.62 0.58
N ILE A 363 19.40 8.60 1.23
CA ILE A 363 17.99 8.25 1.12
C ILE A 363 17.09 9.30 1.81
N TYR A 364 17.54 9.85 2.93
CA TYR A 364 16.84 10.89 3.69
C TYR A 364 17.76 12.10 3.90
N PRO A 365 17.87 13.00 2.91
CA PRO A 365 18.80 14.13 2.93
C PRO A 365 18.37 15.28 3.86
N ASP A 366 17.54 15.00 4.87
CA ASP A 366 17.19 15.98 5.90
C ASP A 366 18.45 16.35 6.70
N MET A 367 18.62 17.63 7.02
CA MET A 367 19.82 18.15 7.69
C MET A 367 20.17 17.39 8.98
N ASP A 368 19.15 16.99 9.76
CA ASP A 368 19.34 16.21 10.99
C ASP A 368 19.99 14.85 10.72
N ASN A 369 19.58 14.17 9.65
CA ASN A 369 20.12 12.84 9.31
C ASN A 369 21.55 12.97 8.79
N VAL A 370 21.81 13.96 7.92
CA VAL A 370 23.15 14.27 7.41
C VAL A 370 24.10 14.58 8.57
N ALA A 371 23.68 15.43 9.52
CA ALA A 371 24.50 15.79 10.68
C ALA A 371 24.80 14.58 11.60
N ASN A 372 23.84 13.68 11.77
CA ASN A 372 24.04 12.45 12.55
C ASN A 372 25.02 11.50 11.86
N GLU A 373 24.91 11.32 10.55
CA GLU A 373 25.82 10.45 9.79
C GLU A 373 27.26 10.98 9.82
N ILE A 374 27.46 12.30 9.63
CA ILE A 374 28.78 12.94 9.74
C ILE A 374 29.41 12.66 11.11
N LYS A 375 28.63 12.79 12.19
CA LYS A 375 29.11 12.47 13.55
C LYS A 375 29.48 11.00 13.69
N GLU A 376 28.66 10.07 13.17
CA GLU A 376 28.95 8.64 13.26
C GLU A 376 30.17 8.24 12.43
N GLN A 377 30.40 8.85 11.26
CA GLN A 377 31.53 8.52 10.40
C GLN A 377 32.86 9.09 10.90
N ILE A 378 32.88 10.31 11.45
CA ILE A 378 34.11 10.93 11.99
C ILE A 378 34.55 10.29 13.32
N ASN A 379 33.59 9.82 14.13
CA ASN A 379 33.88 9.23 15.45
C ASN A 379 34.00 7.69 15.44
N LYS A 380 33.98 7.05 14.27
CA LYS A 380 34.32 5.63 14.07
C LYS A 380 35.82 5.47 13.92
#